data_AF-A0A1B1RZ69-F1
#
_entry.id   AF-A0A1B1RZ69-F1
#
_cell.length_a   1.000
_cell.length_b   1.000
_cell.length_c   1.000
_cell.angle_alpha   90.00
_cell.angle_beta   90.00
_cell.angle_gamma   90.00
#
_symmetry.space_group_name_H-M   'P 1'
#
loop_
_entity.id
_entity.type
_entity.pdbx_description
1 polymer ?
#
loop_
_entity_poly.entity_id
_entity_poly.type
_entity_poly.pdbx_seq_one_letter_code
_entity_poly.pdbx_strand_id
1 'polypeptide(L)'
;MNPSEVITFLLIGLGVLLVIAGAWIIFRKRRKWAIVLTTLLVVGYIGYVAYYPYLKVSIHAEKYEQVSEYLATTYPDREFMIIPEQYEEGNTVGYFDVNDEETPDMGVSLHVDKNGQVQQTGSWTTGEFPTQQELWRGLEFDYGESYTLDRKNSEIIKKDEWIDGELTVFALTIDGMPAIAVYEYSRAGYGLMDLQVAEDKLFVSTSAEEHTFIYVDERYKEKTAAFLVESGETMSVDATEYKGKLLVVE
;
A
#
# COMPACT_ATOMS: atom_id res chain seq x y z
N MET A 1 -14.20 -8.31 21.20
CA MET A 1 -12.94 -9.06 21.12
C MET A 1 -12.85 -9.70 19.75
N ASN A 2 -11.68 -9.65 19.10
CA ASN A 2 -11.46 -10.30 17.81
C ASN A 2 -11.66 -11.83 17.96
N PRO A 3 -12.25 -12.55 16.99
CA PRO A 3 -12.37 -14.01 17.01
C PRO A 3 -11.10 -14.77 17.43
N SER A 4 -9.92 -14.31 17.00
CA SER A 4 -8.63 -14.92 17.36
C SER A 4 -8.32 -14.84 18.87
N GLU A 5 -8.75 -13.77 19.52
CA GLU A 5 -8.56 -13.56 20.96
C GLU A 5 -9.51 -14.41 21.77
N VAL A 6 -10.76 -14.56 21.31
CA VAL A 6 -11.72 -15.46 21.96
C VAL A 6 -11.17 -16.89 21.98
N ILE A 7 -10.59 -17.34 20.87
CA ILE A 7 -9.91 -18.64 20.79
C ILE A 7 -8.74 -18.70 21.78
N THR A 8 -7.92 -17.65 21.84
CA THR A 8 -6.76 -17.58 22.75
C THR A 8 -7.18 -17.64 24.22
N PHE A 9 -8.20 -16.87 24.63
CA PHE A 9 -8.75 -16.92 25.98
C PHE A 9 -9.36 -18.27 26.29
N LEU A 10 -10.06 -18.89 25.35
CA LEU A 10 -10.63 -20.23 25.53
C LEU A 10 -9.53 -21.27 25.75
N LEU A 11 -8.43 -21.22 24.99
CA LEU A 11 -7.29 -22.11 25.16
C LEU A 11 -6.59 -21.90 26.50
N ILE A 12 -6.38 -20.64 26.92
CA ILE A 12 -5.82 -20.31 28.25
C ILE A 12 -6.76 -20.83 29.34
N GLY A 13 -8.07 -20.60 29.22
CA GLY A 13 -9.09 -21.08 30.15
C GLY A 13 -9.11 -22.60 30.26
N LEU A 14 -8.98 -23.32 29.13
CA LEU A 14 -8.85 -24.78 29.11
C LEU A 14 -7.58 -25.24 29.85
N GLY A 15 -6.46 -24.55 29.62
CA GLY A 15 -5.21 -24.79 30.36
C GLY A 15 -5.39 -24.62 31.87
N VAL A 16 -6.04 -23.53 32.30
CA VAL A 16 -6.37 -23.29 33.72
C VAL A 16 -7.24 -24.41 34.29
N LEU A 17 -8.24 -24.89 33.54
CA LEU A 17 -9.09 -26.01 33.96
C LEU A 17 -8.28 -27.31 34.14
N LEU A 18 -7.34 -27.62 33.24
CA LEU A 18 -6.47 -28.78 33.37
C LEU A 18 -5.58 -28.69 34.62
N VAL A 19 -5.02 -27.50 34.90
CA VAL A 19 -4.23 -27.24 36.12
C VAL A 19 -5.09 -27.42 37.37
N ILE A 20 -6.34 -26.93 37.37
CA ILE A 20 -7.29 -27.13 38.46
C ILE A 20 -7.55 -28.63 38.64
N ALA A 21 -7.85 -29.38 37.59
CA ALA A 21 -8.10 -30.81 37.67
C ALA A 21 -6.89 -31.57 38.26
N GLY A 22 -5.67 -31.25 37.79
CA GLY A 22 -4.43 -31.81 38.34
C GLY A 22 -4.23 -31.46 39.82
N ALA A 23 -4.47 -30.21 40.22
CA ALA A 23 -4.39 -29.78 41.61
C ALA A 23 -5.37 -30.57 42.50
N TRP A 24 -6.59 -30.82 42.04
CA TRP A 24 -7.57 -31.62 42.79
C TRP A 24 -7.18 -33.09 42.93
N ILE A 25 -6.49 -33.66 41.93
CA ILE A 25 -5.94 -35.03 42.02
C ILE A 25 -4.78 -35.09 43.02
N ILE A 26 -3.83 -34.16 42.94
CA ILE A 26 -2.64 -34.10 43.80
C ILE A 26 -3.02 -33.80 45.26
N PHE A 27 -3.86 -32.80 45.47
CA PHE A 27 -4.28 -32.34 46.80
C PHE A 27 -5.56 -33.03 47.31
N ARG A 28 -5.89 -34.23 46.80
CA ARG A 28 -7.11 -34.99 47.16
C ARG A 28 -7.30 -35.18 48.68
N LYS A 29 -6.19 -35.35 49.42
CA LYS A 29 -6.19 -35.46 50.90
C LYS A 29 -6.13 -34.11 51.64
N ARG A 30 -5.76 -33.03 50.96
CA ARG A 30 -5.60 -31.66 51.50
C ARG A 30 -6.54 -30.68 50.80
N ARG A 31 -7.84 -30.97 50.82
CA ARG A 31 -8.88 -30.23 50.05
C ARG A 31 -8.88 -28.71 50.26
N LYS A 32 -8.55 -28.22 51.45
CA LYS A 32 -8.47 -26.76 51.73
C LYS A 32 -7.47 -26.06 50.79
N TRP A 33 -6.33 -26.69 50.51
CA TRP A 33 -5.31 -26.14 49.60
C TRP A 33 -5.77 -26.16 48.14
N ALA A 34 -6.46 -27.21 47.71
CA ALA A 34 -7.03 -27.28 46.36
C ALA A 34 -8.05 -26.15 46.12
N ILE A 35 -8.92 -25.88 47.09
CA ILE A 35 -9.92 -24.80 47.02
C ILE A 35 -9.23 -23.44 46.89
N VAL A 36 -8.28 -23.13 47.78
CA VAL A 36 -7.56 -21.84 47.76
C VAL A 36 -6.86 -21.63 46.42
N LEU A 37 -6.16 -22.63 45.90
CA LEU A 37 -5.46 -22.54 44.61
C LEU A 37 -6.44 -22.34 43.45
N THR A 38 -7.57 -23.06 43.47
CA THR A 38 -8.62 -22.92 42.44
C THR A 38 -9.20 -21.51 42.45
N THR A 39 -9.55 -20.98 43.61
CA THR A 39 -10.07 -19.61 43.74
C THR A 39 -9.08 -18.58 43.24
N LEU A 40 -7.80 -18.72 43.61
CA LEU A 40 -6.75 -17.81 43.16
C LEU A 40 -6.57 -17.82 41.63
N LEU A 41 -6.60 -19.01 41.01
CA LEU A 41 -6.51 -19.14 39.56
C LEU A 41 -7.72 -18.54 38.83
N VAL A 42 -8.94 -18.79 39.32
CA VAL A 42 -10.17 -18.26 38.71
C VAL A 42 -10.22 -16.74 38.83
N VAL A 43 -9.92 -16.18 40.01
CA VAL A 43 -9.87 -14.73 40.22
C VAL A 43 -8.78 -14.10 39.36
N GLY A 44 -7.60 -14.72 39.28
CA GLY A 44 -6.50 -14.26 38.42
C GLY A 44 -6.88 -14.25 36.94
N TYR A 45 -7.54 -15.32 36.46
CA TYR A 45 -8.01 -15.40 35.08
C TYR A 45 -9.07 -14.34 34.76
N ILE A 46 -10.07 -14.16 35.63
CA ILE A 46 -11.09 -13.12 35.45
C ILE A 46 -10.45 -11.73 35.45
N GLY A 47 -9.53 -11.48 36.38
CA GLY A 47 -8.78 -10.21 36.44
C GLY A 47 -7.97 -9.96 35.18
N TYR A 48 -7.29 -10.98 34.66
CA TYR A 48 -6.54 -10.89 33.40
C TYR A 48 -7.44 -10.55 32.21
N VAL A 49 -8.57 -11.25 32.05
CA VAL A 49 -9.54 -10.99 30.97
C VAL A 49 -10.10 -9.56 31.07
N ALA A 50 -10.40 -9.09 32.28
CA ALA A 50 -10.91 -7.74 32.50
C ALA A 50 -9.84 -6.66 32.25
N TYR A 51 -8.57 -6.94 32.53
CA TYR A 51 -7.45 -6.02 32.36
C TYR A 51 -6.91 -5.98 30.91
N TYR A 52 -7.14 -7.02 30.12
CA TYR A 52 -6.60 -7.15 28.78
C TYR A 52 -6.92 -6.00 27.81
N PRO A 53 -8.14 -5.44 27.77
CA PRO A 53 -8.44 -4.29 26.91
C PRO A 53 -7.55 -3.08 27.22
N TYR A 54 -7.27 -2.83 28.50
CA TYR A 54 -6.41 -1.74 28.93
C TYR A 54 -4.95 -1.94 28.46
N LEU A 55 -4.45 -3.18 28.55
CA LEU A 55 -3.13 -3.53 28.02
C LEU A 55 -3.01 -3.24 26.52
N LYS A 56 -4.05 -3.52 25.74
CA LYS A 56 -4.01 -3.23 24.30
C LYS A 56 -3.91 -1.74 24.00
N VAL A 57 -4.69 -0.93 24.71
CA VAL A 57 -4.64 0.52 24.54
C VAL A 57 -3.24 1.04 24.85
N SER A 58 -2.63 0.60 25.95
CA SER A 58 -1.28 1.05 26.29
C SER A 58 -0.22 0.56 25.29
N ILE A 59 -0.27 -0.71 24.88
CA ILE A 59 0.67 -1.27 23.91
C ILE A 59 0.52 -0.56 22.56
N HIS A 60 -0.71 -0.34 22.10
CA HIS A 60 -0.94 0.33 20.83
C HIS A 60 -0.46 1.78 20.86
N ALA A 61 -0.67 2.51 21.97
CA ALA A 61 -0.13 3.85 22.14
C ALA A 61 1.41 3.86 22.12
N GLU A 62 2.08 2.90 22.76
CA GLU A 62 3.54 2.77 22.67
C GLU A 62 4.01 2.50 21.23
N LYS A 63 3.25 1.69 20.49
CA LYS A 63 3.53 1.39 19.07
C LYS A 63 3.28 2.60 18.17
N TYR A 64 2.29 3.43 18.50
CA TYR A 64 2.01 4.69 17.81
C TYR A 64 3.22 5.62 17.89
N GLU A 65 3.79 5.81 19.09
CA GLU A 65 5.00 6.62 19.26
C GLU A 65 6.18 6.09 18.43
N GLN A 66 6.33 4.76 18.32
CA GLN A 66 7.36 4.13 17.49
C GLN A 66 7.15 4.42 15.99
N VAL A 67 5.90 4.43 15.51
CA VAL A 67 5.60 4.83 14.13
C VAL A 67 5.86 6.31 13.91
N SER A 68 5.40 7.16 14.83
CA SER A 68 5.59 8.62 14.75
C SER A 68 7.07 8.99 14.71
N GLU A 69 7.89 8.37 15.57
CA GLU A 69 9.34 8.58 15.58
C GLU A 69 10.01 8.08 14.28
N TYR A 70 9.60 6.91 13.79
CA TYR A 70 10.10 6.36 12.53
C TYR A 70 9.78 7.28 11.35
N LEU A 71 8.55 7.78 11.25
CA LEU A 71 8.13 8.67 10.16
C LEU A 71 8.87 10.01 10.24
N ALA A 72 8.93 10.63 11.42
CA ALA A 72 9.64 11.91 11.61
C ALA A 72 11.15 11.80 11.33
N THR A 73 11.77 10.67 11.65
CA THR A 73 13.20 10.45 11.44
C THR A 73 13.53 10.11 9.98
N THR A 74 12.67 9.31 9.34
CA THR A 74 12.93 8.77 7.99
C THR A 74 12.45 9.73 6.90
N TYR A 75 11.39 10.52 7.15
CA TYR A 75 10.77 11.45 6.21
C TYR A 75 10.55 12.84 6.85
N PRO A 76 11.62 13.57 7.21
CA PRO A 76 11.51 14.82 7.97
C PRO A 76 10.82 15.97 7.22
N ASP A 77 10.74 15.88 5.89
CA ASP A 77 10.15 16.91 5.02
C ASP A 77 8.68 16.62 4.67
N ARG A 78 8.05 15.62 5.30
CA ARG A 78 6.66 15.21 5.05
C ARG A 78 5.85 15.17 6.34
N GLU A 79 4.56 15.51 6.23
CA GLU A 79 3.59 15.44 7.32
C GLU A 79 2.63 14.29 7.06
N PHE A 80 2.37 13.49 8.10
CA PHE A 80 1.55 12.27 7.99
C PHE A 80 0.43 12.26 9.00
N MET A 81 -0.70 11.73 8.58
CA MET A 81 -1.80 11.34 9.45
C MET A 81 -1.72 9.83 9.71
N ILE A 82 -1.77 9.44 10.98
CA ILE A 82 -1.60 8.05 11.43
C ILE A 82 -2.92 7.60 12.07
N ILE A 83 -3.53 6.55 11.54
CA ILE A 83 -4.83 6.03 11.94
C ILE A 83 -4.71 4.52 12.22
N PRO A 84 -5.23 3.98 13.34
CA PRO A 84 -5.82 4.72 14.44
C PRO A 84 -4.75 5.21 15.42
N GLU A 85 -4.96 6.39 16.04
CA GLU A 85 -4.08 6.92 17.09
C GLU A 85 -4.21 6.11 18.40
N GLN A 86 -5.43 5.67 18.70
CA GLN A 86 -5.75 4.86 19.86
C GLN A 86 -6.34 3.53 19.44
N TYR A 87 -6.09 2.49 20.22
CA TYR A 87 -6.67 1.18 19.94
C TYR A 87 -8.19 1.21 20.03
N GLU A 88 -8.86 0.79 18.94
CA GLU A 88 -10.30 0.59 18.89
C GLU A 88 -10.66 -0.89 18.64
N GLU A 89 -11.87 -1.27 19.01
CA GLU A 89 -12.34 -2.63 18.78
C GLU A 89 -12.55 -2.90 17.28
N GLY A 90 -11.82 -3.88 16.75
CA GLY A 90 -11.77 -4.18 15.31
C GLY A 90 -10.37 -3.97 14.73
N ASN A 91 -9.58 -3.10 15.36
CA ASN A 91 -8.21 -2.83 14.94
C ASN A 91 -7.23 -3.84 15.54
N THR A 92 -6.12 -4.07 14.85
CA THR A 92 -5.05 -4.95 15.32
C THR A 92 -3.99 -4.11 16.02
N VAL A 93 -3.54 -4.55 17.21
CA VAL A 93 -2.52 -3.83 17.97
C VAL A 93 -1.23 -3.73 17.15
N GLY A 94 -0.65 -2.53 17.05
CA GLY A 94 0.57 -2.28 16.31
C GLY A 94 0.40 -2.11 14.80
N TYR A 95 -0.83 -2.15 14.27
CA TYR A 95 -1.12 -1.81 12.87
C TYR A 95 -1.64 -0.38 12.76
N PHE A 96 -1.11 0.36 11.79
CA PHE A 96 -1.43 1.75 11.52
C PHE A 96 -1.51 1.97 10.03
N ASP A 97 -2.60 2.58 9.58
CA ASP A 97 -2.71 3.20 8.28
C ASP A 97 -2.13 4.61 8.36
N VAL A 98 -1.26 4.93 7.41
CA VAL A 98 -0.52 6.19 7.36
C VAL A 98 -0.74 6.81 6.01
N ASN A 99 -1.29 8.02 5.99
CA ASN A 99 -1.51 8.81 4.80
C ASN A 99 -0.72 10.11 4.88
N ASP A 100 -0.25 10.59 3.73
CA ASP A 100 0.36 11.91 3.62
C ASP A 100 -0.74 12.97 3.78
N GLU A 101 -0.46 14.08 4.48
CA GLU A 101 -1.44 15.16 4.63
C GLU A 101 -1.81 15.81 3.29
N GLU A 102 -0.90 15.82 2.31
CA GLU A 102 -1.18 16.36 0.97
C GLU A 102 -2.06 15.40 0.14
N THR A 103 -2.10 14.11 0.50
CA THR A 103 -2.89 13.07 -0.20
C THR A 103 -3.60 12.16 0.79
N PRO A 104 -4.65 12.65 1.47
CA PRO A 104 -5.29 11.90 2.55
C PRO A 104 -6.02 10.63 2.10
N ASP A 105 -6.35 10.54 0.82
CA ASP A 105 -7.06 9.39 0.23
C ASP A 105 -6.14 8.21 -0.15
N MET A 106 -4.84 8.35 0.09
CA MET A 106 -3.80 7.37 -0.29
C MET A 106 -2.83 7.13 0.86
N GLY A 107 -2.58 5.86 1.17
CA GLY A 107 -1.82 5.49 2.35
C GLY A 107 -1.04 4.17 2.25
N VAL A 108 -0.22 3.94 3.27
CA VAL A 108 0.43 2.67 3.56
C VAL A 108 -0.10 2.10 4.86
N SER A 109 -0.09 0.78 4.99
CA SER A 109 -0.32 0.12 6.27
C SER A 109 1.02 -0.31 6.87
N LEU A 110 1.38 0.29 8.00
CA LEU A 110 2.55 -0.03 8.79
C LEU A 110 2.18 -0.97 9.94
N HIS A 111 3.10 -1.88 10.25
CA HIS A 111 3.03 -2.74 11.41
C HIS A 111 4.31 -2.62 12.23
N VAL A 112 4.15 -2.48 13.54
CA VAL A 112 5.27 -2.49 14.47
C VAL A 112 5.33 -3.81 15.21
N ASP A 113 6.43 -4.53 14.98
CA ASP A 113 6.61 -5.86 15.55
C ASP A 113 6.90 -5.84 17.07
N LYS A 114 7.07 -7.03 17.66
CA LYS A 114 7.36 -7.17 19.10
C LYS A 114 8.72 -6.58 19.52
N ASN A 115 9.65 -6.42 18.59
CA ASN A 115 10.97 -5.84 18.83
C ASN A 115 10.99 -4.32 18.61
N GLY A 116 9.88 -3.73 18.18
CA GLY A 116 9.79 -2.29 17.87
C GLY A 116 10.25 -1.94 16.46
N GLN A 117 10.40 -2.92 15.57
CA GLN A 117 10.71 -2.64 14.16
C GLN A 117 9.42 -2.30 13.41
N VAL A 118 9.45 -1.18 12.69
CA VAL A 118 8.37 -0.75 11.79
C VAL A 118 8.57 -1.43 10.44
N GLN A 119 7.51 -2.02 9.90
CA GLN A 119 7.50 -2.66 8.59
C GLN A 119 6.25 -2.25 7.84
N GLN A 120 6.40 -1.97 6.56
CA GLN A 120 5.25 -1.81 5.69
C GLN A 120 4.66 -3.16 5.31
N THR A 121 3.34 -3.29 5.50
CA THR A 121 2.59 -4.52 5.24
C THR A 121 1.61 -4.42 4.07
N GLY A 122 1.34 -3.20 3.59
CA GLY A 122 0.47 -2.96 2.46
C GLY A 122 0.43 -1.50 2.04
N SER A 123 -0.28 -1.27 0.95
CA SER A 123 -0.67 0.05 0.44
C SER A 123 -2.15 0.01 0.10
N TRP A 124 -2.82 1.16 0.19
CA TRP A 124 -4.25 1.25 -0.04
C TRP A 124 -4.64 2.65 -0.56
N THR A 125 -5.78 2.71 -1.22
CA THR A 125 -6.47 3.93 -1.64
C THR A 125 -7.95 3.80 -1.28
N THR A 126 -8.62 4.91 -0.94
CA THR A 126 -10.07 4.92 -0.64
C THR A 126 -10.94 4.48 -1.83
N GLY A 127 -10.36 4.30 -3.02
CA GLY A 127 -11.04 3.72 -4.18
C GLY A 127 -12.08 4.66 -4.78
N GLU A 128 -12.07 5.94 -4.41
CA GLU A 128 -12.75 6.95 -5.19
C GLU A 128 -12.09 7.02 -6.58
N PHE A 129 -12.92 7.24 -7.60
CA PHE A 129 -12.43 7.40 -8.96
C PHE A 129 -11.46 8.59 -8.99
N PRO A 130 -10.15 8.37 -9.23
CA PRO A 130 -9.24 9.49 -9.37
C PRO A 130 -9.74 10.30 -10.54
N THR A 131 -9.73 11.62 -10.44
CA THR A 131 -10.02 12.45 -11.62
C THR A 131 -9.05 12.05 -12.75
N GLN A 132 -9.41 12.28 -14.02
CA GLN A 132 -8.49 11.98 -15.13
C GLN A 132 -7.13 12.70 -14.98
N GLN A 133 -7.09 13.82 -14.26
CA GLN A 133 -5.88 14.55 -13.87
C GLN A 133 -5.06 13.87 -12.77
N GLU A 134 -5.62 12.92 -12.03
CA GLU A 134 -4.99 12.16 -10.94
C GLU A 134 -4.60 10.74 -11.35
N LEU A 135 -5.01 10.25 -12.52
CA LEU A 135 -4.66 8.91 -13.02
C LEU A 135 -3.15 8.66 -13.11
N TRP A 136 -2.36 9.69 -13.41
CA TRP A 136 -0.90 9.55 -13.45
C TRP A 136 -0.31 9.27 -12.05
N ARG A 137 -0.98 9.68 -10.95
CA ARG A 137 -0.59 9.30 -9.58
C ARG A 137 -0.84 7.81 -9.32
N GLY A 138 -1.85 7.24 -9.97
CA GLY A 138 -2.08 5.79 -10.01
C GLY A 138 -0.94 5.03 -10.71
N LEU A 139 -0.37 5.60 -11.77
CA LEU A 139 0.82 5.01 -12.41
C LEU A 139 2.07 5.12 -11.53
N GLU A 140 2.26 6.27 -10.87
CA GLU A 140 3.31 6.41 -9.87
C GLU A 140 3.17 5.42 -8.72
N PHE A 141 1.96 4.89 -8.49
CA PHE A 141 1.67 3.87 -7.50
C PHE A 141 1.90 2.44 -8.03
N ASP A 142 1.44 2.14 -9.25
CA ASP A 142 1.51 0.80 -9.85
C ASP A 142 2.90 0.47 -10.44
N TYR A 143 3.60 1.48 -10.96
CA TYR A 143 4.89 1.33 -11.64
C TYR A 143 6.06 2.00 -10.92
N GLY A 144 5.80 3.16 -10.32
CA GLY A 144 6.74 3.80 -9.41
C GLY A 144 6.64 3.14 -8.04
N GLU A 145 7.77 2.82 -7.43
CA GLU A 145 7.82 2.33 -6.04
C GLU A 145 7.45 3.42 -4.99
N SER A 146 6.64 4.42 -5.37
CA SER A 146 6.49 5.72 -4.69
C SER A 146 5.77 5.62 -3.35
N TYR A 147 5.04 4.54 -3.12
CA TYR A 147 4.32 4.26 -1.87
C TYR A 147 4.85 3.02 -1.16
N THR A 148 6.14 2.71 -1.36
CA THR A 148 6.90 1.96 -0.36
C THR A 148 7.87 2.92 0.33
N LEU A 149 7.80 2.98 1.66
CA LEU A 149 8.71 3.81 2.45
C LEU A 149 10.19 3.45 2.16
N ASP A 150 10.49 2.19 1.86
CA ASP A 150 11.86 1.64 1.86
C ASP A 150 12.49 1.31 0.49
N ARG A 151 11.86 1.61 -0.66
CA ARG A 151 12.35 1.18 -1.99
C ARG A 151 12.86 2.36 -2.84
N LYS A 152 13.67 2.07 -3.86
CA LYS A 152 14.58 3.06 -4.44
C LYS A 152 13.81 3.83 -5.51
N ASN A 153 13.38 5.06 -5.18
CA ASN A 153 12.57 5.95 -6.03
C ASN A 153 12.91 5.82 -7.52
N SER A 154 12.02 5.21 -8.31
CA SER A 154 12.04 5.37 -9.75
C SER A 154 11.58 6.78 -10.08
N GLU A 155 12.35 7.51 -10.89
CA GLU A 155 12.02 8.88 -11.28
C GLU A 155 11.02 8.84 -12.44
N ILE A 156 9.75 9.10 -12.13
CA ILE A 156 8.67 9.20 -13.13
C ILE A 156 8.35 10.68 -13.37
N ILE A 157 8.39 11.13 -14.63
CA ILE A 157 8.12 12.51 -15.02
C ILE A 157 7.03 12.52 -16.08
N LYS A 158 5.89 13.16 -15.80
CA LYS A 158 4.85 13.41 -16.82
C LYS A 158 5.32 14.42 -17.85
N LYS A 159 5.13 14.12 -19.13
CA LYS A 159 5.55 14.94 -20.26
C LYS A 159 4.37 15.52 -21.02
N ASP A 160 3.38 14.69 -21.31
CA ASP A 160 2.18 15.09 -22.04
C ASP A 160 1.02 14.15 -21.73
N GLU A 161 -0.21 14.54 -22.10
CA GLU A 161 -1.41 13.73 -21.92
C GLU A 161 -2.40 13.89 -23.07
N TRP A 162 -3.14 12.82 -23.36
CA TRP A 162 -4.25 12.82 -24.29
C TRP A 162 -5.44 12.10 -23.67
N ILE A 163 -6.63 12.67 -23.86
CA ILE A 163 -7.87 12.18 -23.25
C ILE A 163 -8.96 12.23 -24.33
N ASP A 164 -9.60 11.09 -24.58
CA ASP A 164 -10.81 11.01 -25.38
C ASP A 164 -11.80 10.00 -24.78
N GLY A 165 -12.96 10.49 -24.37
CA GLY A 165 -13.99 9.69 -23.72
C GLY A 165 -13.47 8.91 -22.50
N GLU A 166 -13.44 7.59 -22.64
CA GLU A 166 -13.00 6.64 -21.61
C GLU A 166 -11.50 6.29 -21.74
N LEU A 167 -10.80 6.74 -22.77
CA LEU A 167 -9.38 6.45 -22.97
C LEU A 167 -8.51 7.63 -22.51
N THR A 168 -7.51 7.36 -21.66
CA THR A 168 -6.51 8.34 -21.22
C THR A 168 -5.11 7.81 -21.49
N VAL A 169 -4.25 8.61 -22.11
CA VAL A 169 -2.89 8.22 -22.46
C VAL A 169 -1.90 9.25 -21.95
N PHE A 170 -0.87 8.79 -21.25
CA PHE A 170 0.20 9.62 -20.73
C PHE A 170 1.51 9.36 -21.47
N ALA A 171 2.18 10.43 -21.90
CA ALA A 171 3.59 10.40 -22.27
C ALA A 171 4.44 10.74 -21.05
N LEU A 172 5.44 9.90 -20.78
CA LEU A 172 6.18 9.93 -19.53
C LEU A 172 7.67 9.67 -19.75
N THR A 173 8.46 9.92 -18.71
CA THR A 173 9.82 9.43 -18.58
C THR A 173 9.91 8.62 -17.30
N ILE A 174 10.42 7.39 -17.35
CA ILE A 174 10.62 6.52 -16.19
C ILE A 174 12.10 6.14 -16.12
N ASP A 175 12.77 6.52 -15.04
CA ASP A 175 14.22 6.34 -14.84
C ASP A 175 15.06 6.87 -16.01
N GLY A 176 14.61 8.01 -16.56
CA GLY A 176 15.24 8.62 -17.70
C GLY A 176 15.01 7.91 -19.03
N MET A 177 14.04 6.99 -19.14
CA MET A 177 13.62 6.35 -20.39
C MET A 177 12.21 6.79 -20.80
N PRO A 178 11.92 7.04 -22.09
CA PRO A 178 10.59 7.42 -22.54
C PRO A 178 9.60 6.26 -22.36
N ALA A 179 8.39 6.59 -21.94
CA ALA A 179 7.32 5.63 -21.68
C ALA A 179 5.94 6.17 -22.11
N ILE A 180 5.03 5.26 -22.45
CA ILE A 180 3.60 5.55 -22.65
C ILE A 180 2.79 4.65 -21.74
N ALA A 181 1.86 5.25 -20.99
CA ALA A 181 0.86 4.54 -20.19
C ALA A 181 -0.53 4.78 -20.77
N VAL A 182 -1.29 3.71 -21.00
CA VAL A 182 -2.65 3.73 -21.53
C VAL A 182 -3.62 3.28 -20.44
N TYR A 183 -4.64 4.10 -20.19
CA TYR A 183 -5.66 3.87 -19.17
C TYR A 183 -7.04 3.81 -19.78
N GLU A 184 -7.83 2.82 -19.35
CA GLU A 184 -9.28 2.83 -19.51
C GLU A 184 -9.89 3.52 -18.28
N TYR A 185 -10.89 4.35 -18.52
CA TYR A 185 -11.60 5.17 -17.55
C TYR A 185 -13.08 5.17 -17.89
N SER A 186 -13.81 4.18 -17.41
CA SER A 186 -15.25 4.04 -17.67
C SER A 186 -16.08 4.30 -16.41
N ARG A 187 -17.41 4.23 -16.50
CA ARG A 187 -18.25 4.21 -15.28
C ARG A 187 -18.12 2.91 -14.47
N ALA A 188 -17.51 1.88 -15.02
CA ALA A 188 -17.37 0.57 -14.38
C ALA A 188 -16.05 0.40 -13.62
N GLY A 189 -15.05 1.24 -13.88
CA GLY A 189 -13.73 1.21 -13.23
C GLY A 189 -12.70 2.02 -14.01
N TYR A 190 -11.52 2.17 -13.43
CA TYR A 190 -10.32 2.65 -14.14
C TYR A 190 -9.22 1.59 -14.02
N GLY A 191 -8.33 1.52 -15.01
CA GLY A 191 -7.22 0.58 -14.98
C GLY A 191 -6.17 0.84 -16.04
N LEU A 192 -4.92 0.53 -15.70
CA LEU A 192 -3.80 0.53 -16.64
C LEU A 192 -4.01 -0.62 -17.64
N MET A 193 -4.21 -0.29 -18.90
CA MET A 193 -4.34 -1.24 -20.00
C MET A 193 -2.97 -1.69 -20.51
N ASP A 194 -2.07 -0.74 -20.72
CA ASP A 194 -0.75 -0.99 -21.25
C ASP A 194 0.26 0.03 -20.72
N LEU A 195 1.50 -0.43 -20.55
CA LEU A 195 2.62 0.42 -20.21
C LEU A 195 3.85 -0.06 -20.96
N GLN A 196 4.30 0.78 -21.88
CA GLN A 196 5.50 0.55 -22.65
C GLN A 196 6.60 1.49 -22.20
N VAL A 197 7.74 0.93 -21.81
CA VAL A 197 8.96 1.68 -21.51
C VAL A 197 10.01 1.30 -22.54
N ALA A 198 10.66 2.30 -23.12
CA ALA A 198 11.72 2.05 -24.07
C ALA A 198 12.94 1.44 -23.38
N GLU A 199 13.42 0.30 -23.89
CA GLU A 199 14.58 -0.40 -23.33
C GLU A 199 15.91 0.33 -23.64
N ASP A 200 16.11 0.71 -24.90
CA ASP A 200 17.34 1.35 -25.38
C ASP A 200 17.10 2.50 -26.39
N LYS A 201 15.83 2.84 -26.63
CA LYS A 201 15.42 3.84 -27.62
C LYS A 201 14.93 5.11 -26.93
N LEU A 202 15.15 6.24 -27.60
CA LEU A 202 14.65 7.55 -27.17
C LEU A 202 13.26 7.85 -27.77
N PHE A 203 12.47 6.80 -28.01
CA PHE A 203 11.08 6.88 -28.42
C PHE A 203 10.37 5.56 -28.08
N VAL A 204 9.05 5.62 -27.98
CA VAL A 204 8.18 4.48 -27.70
C VAL A 204 6.84 4.66 -28.43
N SER A 205 6.20 3.54 -28.77
CA SER A 205 4.87 3.54 -29.38
C SER A 205 4.02 2.41 -28.84
N THR A 206 2.72 2.63 -28.75
CA THR A 206 1.71 1.62 -28.42
C THR A 206 0.41 1.91 -29.17
N SER A 207 -0.47 0.92 -29.30
CA SER A 207 -1.74 1.03 -30.01
C SER A 207 -2.89 0.64 -29.08
N ALA A 208 -3.97 1.44 -29.08
CA ALA A 208 -5.19 1.17 -28.33
C ALA A 208 -6.39 1.83 -29.02
N GLU A 209 -7.55 1.14 -29.01
CA GLU A 209 -8.84 1.60 -29.56
C GLU A 209 -8.73 2.36 -30.90
N GLU A 210 -8.19 1.71 -31.93
CA GLU A 210 -8.01 2.26 -33.28
C GLU A 210 -6.97 3.40 -33.41
N HIS A 211 -6.32 3.79 -32.32
CA HIS A 211 -5.28 4.81 -32.32
C HIS A 211 -3.89 4.21 -32.10
N THR A 212 -2.88 4.82 -32.71
CA THR A 212 -1.47 4.59 -32.42
C THR A 212 -0.90 5.82 -31.71
N PHE A 213 -0.38 5.60 -30.52
CA PHE A 213 0.24 6.59 -29.66
C PHE A 213 1.76 6.50 -29.78
N ILE A 214 2.40 7.64 -30.00
CA ILE A 214 3.84 7.72 -30.23
C ILE A 214 4.41 8.85 -29.38
N TYR A 215 5.46 8.52 -28.63
CA TYR A 215 6.18 9.49 -27.82
C TYR A 215 7.65 9.50 -28.21
N VAL A 216 8.14 10.67 -28.60
CA VAL A 216 9.55 10.90 -28.95
C VAL A 216 10.20 11.77 -27.88
N ASP A 217 11.24 11.25 -27.25
CA ASP A 217 11.97 11.95 -26.20
C ASP A 217 12.68 13.20 -26.75
N GLU A 218 12.76 14.26 -25.95
CA GLU A 218 13.44 15.50 -26.33
C GLU A 218 14.93 15.30 -26.68
N ARG A 219 15.56 14.28 -26.09
CA ARG A 219 16.96 13.91 -26.33
C ARG A 219 17.17 13.21 -27.68
N TYR A 220 16.11 12.83 -28.39
CA TYR A 220 16.21 12.18 -29.70
C TYR A 220 16.92 13.10 -30.70
N LYS A 221 17.96 12.60 -31.38
CA LYS A 221 18.85 13.45 -32.21
C LYS A 221 18.53 13.41 -33.70
N GLU A 222 17.85 12.38 -34.17
CA GLU A 222 17.55 12.21 -35.58
C GLU A 222 16.35 13.06 -36.00
N LYS A 223 16.24 13.33 -37.30
CA LYS A 223 15.13 14.13 -37.86
C LYS A 223 13.85 13.34 -38.02
N THR A 224 13.95 12.02 -38.12
CA THR A 224 12.82 11.13 -38.38
C THR A 224 12.91 9.94 -37.46
N ALA A 225 11.83 9.64 -36.75
CA ALA A 225 11.71 8.41 -35.98
C ALA A 225 10.84 7.42 -36.77
N ALA A 226 11.38 6.24 -37.03
CA ALA A 226 10.66 5.16 -37.70
C ALA A 226 10.16 4.14 -36.67
N PHE A 227 8.90 3.74 -36.78
CA PHE A 227 8.23 2.84 -35.87
C PHE A 227 7.43 1.79 -36.65
N LEU A 228 7.31 0.62 -36.04
CA LEU A 228 6.52 -0.48 -36.56
C LEU A 228 5.15 -0.40 -35.91
N VAL A 229 4.10 -0.26 -36.71
CA VAL A 229 2.71 -0.26 -36.23
C VAL A 229 2.23 -1.72 -36.11
N GLU A 230 1.17 -1.99 -35.33
CA GLU A 230 0.62 -3.34 -35.18
C GLU A 230 0.24 -4.02 -36.51
N SER A 231 -0.07 -3.22 -37.54
CA SER A 231 -0.33 -3.70 -38.91
C SER A 231 0.91 -4.31 -39.60
N GLY A 232 2.10 -4.16 -39.01
CA GLY A 232 3.39 -4.55 -39.59
C GLY A 232 3.96 -3.54 -40.58
N GLU A 233 3.28 -2.42 -40.80
CA GLU A 233 3.79 -1.31 -41.61
C GLU A 233 4.81 -0.48 -40.82
N THR A 234 5.80 0.07 -41.53
CA THR A 234 6.74 1.03 -40.94
C THR A 234 6.27 2.43 -41.24
N MET A 235 5.92 3.18 -40.21
CA MET A 235 5.61 4.59 -40.31
C MET A 235 6.81 5.42 -39.85
N SER A 236 6.90 6.66 -40.33
CA SER A 236 7.96 7.59 -39.97
C SER A 236 7.34 8.93 -39.63
N VAL A 237 7.75 9.52 -38.50
CA VAL A 237 7.32 10.85 -38.05
C VAL A 237 8.48 11.83 -38.07
N ASP A 238 8.18 13.10 -38.37
CA ASP A 238 9.18 14.16 -38.21
C ASP A 238 9.43 14.38 -36.73
N ALA A 239 10.53 13.81 -36.25
CA ALA A 239 10.94 13.91 -34.87
C ALA A 239 11.30 15.35 -34.48
N THR A 240 11.42 16.30 -35.41
CA THR A 240 11.67 17.71 -35.10
C THR A 240 10.42 18.42 -34.60
N GLU A 241 9.25 18.00 -35.07
CA GLU A 241 7.96 18.63 -34.75
C GLU A 241 7.35 18.08 -33.44
N TYR A 242 7.59 16.80 -33.17
CA TYR A 242 6.89 16.05 -32.11
C TYR A 242 7.74 15.69 -30.89
N LYS A 243 8.92 16.31 -30.72
CA LYS A 243 9.73 16.08 -29.49
C LYS A 243 8.98 16.51 -28.24
N GLY A 244 9.02 15.66 -27.23
CA GLY A 244 8.42 15.94 -25.93
C GLY A 244 6.88 15.93 -25.95
N LYS A 245 6.26 15.54 -27.07
CA LYS A 245 4.80 15.53 -27.24
C LYS A 245 4.29 14.14 -27.55
N LEU A 246 3.07 13.87 -27.11
CA LEU A 246 2.33 12.68 -27.50
C LEU A 246 1.69 12.91 -28.87
N LEU A 247 2.03 12.06 -29.84
CA LEU A 247 1.40 12.03 -31.16
C LEU A 247 0.35 10.92 -31.20
N VAL A 248 -0.81 11.24 -31.77
CA VAL A 248 -1.92 10.31 -31.97
C VAL A 248 -2.17 10.17 -33.47
N VAL A 249 -2.23 8.94 -33.96
CA VAL A 249 -2.51 8.59 -35.37
C VAL A 249 -3.68 7.61 -35.41
N GLU A 250 -4.69 7.93 -36.21
CA GLU A 250 -5.82 7.05 -36.57
C GLU A 250 -5.45 6.12 -37.74
#